data_AF-A0A3C0EDK2-F1
#
_entry.id   AF-A0A3C0EDK2-F1
#
_cell.length_a   1.000
_cell.length_b   1.000
_cell.length_c   1.000
_cell.angle_alpha   90.00
_cell.angle_beta   90.00
_cell.angle_gamma   90.00
#
_symmetry.space_group_name_H-M   'P 1'
#
loop_
_entity.id
_entity.type
_entity.pdbx_description
1 polymer ?
#
loop_
_entity_poly.entity_id
_entity_poly.type
_entity_poly.pdbx_seq_one_letter_code
_entity_poly.pdbx_strand_id
1 'polypeptide(L)' 'MPLIVQKYGGSSVADAGKILNVASRIGAAKDAGKDVVAVVSAMGDTTDELIELAQSITP' A
#
# COMPACT_ATOMS: atom_id res chain seq x y z
N MET A 1 5.97 23.96 -0.42
CA MET A 1 5.34 22.71 -0.93
C MET A 1 4.49 22.14 0.20
N PRO A 2 3.20 21.85 0.00
CA PRO A 2 2.37 21.21 1.02
C PRO A 2 2.79 19.74 1.23
N LEU A 3 2.81 19.30 2.49
CA LEU A 3 3.06 17.91 2.87
C LEU A 3 1.74 17.15 2.96
N ILE A 4 1.65 16.01 2.27
CA ILE A 4 0.48 15.12 2.33
C ILE A 4 0.88 13.70 2.69
N VAL A 5 -0.06 12.99 3.30
CA VAL A 5 0.05 11.55 3.58
C VAL A 5 -0.97 10.81 2.73
N GLN A 6 -0.51 9.81 1.97
CA GLN A 6 -1.36 8.94 1.16
C GLN A 6 -1.29 7.53 1.70
N LYS A 7 -2.44 6.96 2.10
CA LYS A 7 -2.53 5.57 2.56
C LYS A 7 -3.16 4.69 1.49
N TYR A 8 -2.54 3.54 1.21
CA TYR A 8 -3.06 2.53 0.29
C TYR A 8 -3.29 1.22 1.04
N GLY A 9 -4.52 0.69 0.96
CA GLY A 9 -4.87 -0.61 1.55
C GLY A 9 -4.44 -1.78 0.67
N GLY A 10 -4.48 -3.00 1.21
CA GLY A 10 -4.00 -4.20 0.51
C GLY A 10 -4.69 -4.44 -0.84
N SER A 11 -5.98 -4.14 -0.94
CA SER A 11 -6.73 -4.20 -2.20
C SER A 11 -6.21 -3.26 -3.29
N SER A 12 -5.58 -2.13 -2.90
CA SER A 12 -4.97 -1.14 -3.80
C SER A 12 -3.53 -1.49 -4.22
N VAL A 13 -2.94 -2.51 -3.59
CA VAL A 13 -1.58 -2.99 -3.87
C VAL A 13 -1.56 -4.51 -4.08
N ALA A 14 -2.70 -5.12 -4.41
CA ALA A 14 -2.86 -6.58 -4.44
C ALA A 14 -2.05 -7.28 -5.55
N ASP A 15 -1.65 -6.53 -6.59
CA ASP A 15 -0.87 -7.05 -7.71
C ASP A 15 0.05 -5.96 -8.28
N ALA A 16 0.97 -6.37 -9.15
CA ALA A 16 1.95 -5.47 -9.75
C ALA A 16 1.32 -4.32 -10.54
N GLY A 17 0.20 -4.57 -11.25
CA GLY A 17 -0.50 -3.54 -12.01
C GLY A 17 -1.10 -2.48 -11.09
N LYS A 18 -1.69 -2.89 -9.98
CA LYS A 18 -2.20 -1.98 -8.95
C LYS A 18 -1.09 -1.19 -8.27
N ILE A 19 0.06 -1.80 -8.00
CA ILE A 19 1.23 -1.10 -7.47
C ILE A 19 1.71 -0.02 -8.44
N LEU A 20 1.80 -0.32 -9.74
CA LEU A 20 2.16 0.67 -10.77
C LEU A 20 1.14 1.83 -10.82
N ASN A 21 -0.15 1.53 -10.67
CA ASN A 21 -1.19 2.56 -10.59
C ASN A 21 -1.05 3.45 -9.33
N VAL A 22 -0.71 2.87 -8.18
CA VAL A 22 -0.41 3.62 -6.95
C VAL A 22 0.83 4.51 -7.13
N ALA A 23 1.89 3.98 -7.73
CA ALA A 23 3.12 4.74 -8.02
C ALA A 23 2.84 5.94 -8.94
N SER A 24 2.04 5.74 -10.00
CA SER A 24 1.61 6.82 -10.89
C SER A 24 0.87 7.93 -10.16
N ARG A 25 -0.02 7.58 -9.21
CA ARG A 25 -0.75 8.55 -8.38
C ARG A 25 0.17 9.35 -7.44
N ILE A 26 1.16 8.69 -6.84
CA ILE A 26 2.18 9.34 -6.00
C ILE A 26 3.02 10.30 -6.84
N GLY A 27 3.48 9.86 -8.02
CA GLY A 27 4.24 10.68 -8.97
C GLY A 27 3.46 11.92 -9.39
N ALA A 28 2.20 11.77 -9.81
CA ALA A 28 1.34 12.89 -10.19
C ALA A 28 1.14 13.90 -9.04
N ALA A 29 1.07 13.43 -7.78
CA ALA A 29 1.00 14.33 -6.63
C ALA A 29 2.31 15.09 -6.39
N LYS A 30 3.46 14.44 -6.60
CA LYS A 30 4.78 15.08 -6.51
C LYS A 30 4.98 16.11 -7.62
N ASP A 31 4.59 15.78 -8.85
CA ASP A 31 4.63 16.69 -10.01
C ASP A 31 3.74 17.91 -9.81
N ALA A 32 2.64 17.76 -9.09
CA ALA A 32 1.78 18.87 -8.66
C ALA A 32 2.36 19.71 -7.49
N GLY A 33 3.64 19.53 -7.15
CA GLY A 33 4.36 20.34 -6.17
C GLY A 33 4.11 19.97 -4.70
N LYS A 34 3.61 18.74 -4.43
CA LYS A 34 3.37 18.24 -3.06
C LYS A 34 4.54 17.39 -2.60
N ASP A 35 4.87 17.47 -1.32
CA ASP A 35 5.71 16.46 -0.67
C ASP A 35 4.81 15.33 -0.18
N VAL A 36 5.17 14.08 -0.48
CA VAL A 36 4.30 12.93 -0.29
C VAL A 36 4.97 11.92 0.63
N VAL A 37 4.28 11.55 1.70
CA VAL A 37 4.58 10.35 2.50
C VAL A 37 3.55 9.29 2.14
N ALA A 38 4.00 8.15 1.63
CA ALA A 38 3.13 7.03 1.29
C ALA A 38 3.21 5.94 2.38
N VAL A 39 2.05 5.47 2.83
CA VAL A 39 1.91 4.33 3.74
C VAL A 39 1.14 3.24 3.03
N VAL A 40 1.69 2.02 3.00
CA VAL A 40 1.06 0.87 2.35
C VAL A 40 0.79 -0.25 3.35
N SER A 41 -0.33 -0.93 3.18
CA SER A 41 -0.58 -2.23 3.83
C SER A 41 0.14 -3.36 3.09
N ALA A 42 0.16 -4.57 3.66
CA ALA A 42 0.54 -5.78 2.92
C ALA A 42 -0.37 -5.99 1.70
N MET A 43 0.13 -6.73 0.70
CA MET A 43 -0.58 -6.96 -0.56
C MET A 43 -1.83 -7.83 -0.35
N GLY A 44 -2.96 -7.46 -0.95
CA GLY A 44 -4.17 -8.29 -0.91
C GLY A 44 -4.54 -8.73 0.51
N ASP A 45 -4.66 -10.04 0.68
CA ASP A 45 -5.05 -10.70 1.93
C ASP A 45 -3.85 -11.27 2.71
N THR A 46 -2.60 -10.90 2.34
CA THR A 46 -1.38 -11.47 2.94
C THR A 46 -1.29 -11.33 4.46
N THR A 47 -1.88 -10.27 5.05
CA THR A 47 -1.93 -10.16 6.51
C THR A 47 -2.74 -11.31 7.12
N ASP A 48 -3.86 -11.66 6.51
CA ASP A 48 -4.74 -12.73 6.97
C ASP A 48 -4.05 -14.10 6.77
N GLU A 49 -3.39 -14.30 5.62
CA GLU A 49 -2.57 -15.51 5.36
C GLU A 49 -1.48 -15.72 6.42
N LEU A 50 -0.81 -14.63 6.84
CA LEU A 50 0.20 -14.67 7.91
C LEU A 50 -0.42 -14.99 9.29
N ILE A 51 -1.62 -14.50 9.56
CA ILE A 51 -2.36 -14.81 10.79
C ILE A 51 -2.76 -16.29 10.80
N GLU A 52 -3.28 -16.81 9.70
CA GLU A 52 -3.62 -18.23 9.55
C GLU A 52 -2.39 -19.12 9.73
N LEU A 53 -1.24 -18.72 9.14
CA LEU A 53 0.02 -19.44 9.33
C LEU A 53 0.44 -19.46 10.81
N ALA A 54 0.34 -18.35 11.52
CA ALA A 54 0.67 -18.29 12.94
C ALA A 54 -0.24 -19.19 13.80
N GLN A 55 -1.54 -19.24 13.48
CA GLN A 55 -2.52 -20.10 14.14
C GLN A 55 -2.28 -21.59 13.86
N SER A 56 -1.71 -21.95 12.70
CA SER A 56 -1.41 -23.34 12.35
C SER A 56 -0.39 -24.01 13.29
N ILE A 57 0.40 -23.23 14.01
CA ILE A 57 1.43 -23.70 14.94
C ILE A 57 1.16 -23.35 16.41
N THR A 58 0.16 -22.49 16.68
CA THR A 58 -0.21 -22.06 18.04
C THR A 58 -1.73 -22.21 18.24
N PRO A 59 -2.18 -23.32 18.85
CA PRO A 59 -3.60 -23.59 19.13
C PRO A 59 -4.21 -22.67 20.20
#